data_AF-A0AAD5E5N4-F1
#
_entry.id   AF-A0AAD5E5N4-F1
#
_cell.length_a   1.000
_cell.length_b   1.000
_cell.length_c   1.000
_cell.angle_alpha   90.00
_cell.angle_beta   90.00
_cell.angle_gamma   90.00
#
_symmetry.space_group_name_H-M   'P 1'
#
loop_
_entity.id
_entity.type
_entity.pdbx_description
1 polymer ?
#
loop_
_entity_poly.entity_id
_entity_poly.type
_entity_poly.pdbx_seq_one_letter_code
_entity_poly.pdbx_strand_id
1 'polypeptide(L)'
;MSSPQPSDSSQEAIQEISNASEDQNNTTQVDMSKLYPHEKPDYKDPKYAGMSRRAIKRHYKQERWDATRDERRDAAKAKKKQKKEARKRMYEEGLITPPQGPKRIRLEDQVWSKLNVVIDCDFNSLMVEKEINSMQTQICRCYSSNRSAKYPCPITITSFGGDLEQVFDKKTPSRTNWKGVDFTTETYLEKFDKEKLVYLSADSDNVATELDENKVYIIGGIVDKNRYKGLCQEKAVKEGIPTAQLPIGEYLQLATRKVLTVNHVYEIMLKWLECKDWNQAFLEVIPQRKFKDFNASNQPNSSAAGEDSSDEEAVDEGSDIGATPQDN
;
A
#
# COMPACT_ATOMS: atom_id res chain seq x y z
N MET A 1 23.75 -12.55 18.14
CA MET A 1 24.70 -11.61 18.78
C MET A 1 23.93 -10.35 19.10
N SER A 2 23.73 -10.03 20.39
CA SER A 2 23.00 -8.82 20.82
C SER A 2 23.76 -7.57 20.39
N SER A 3 23.06 -6.63 19.76
CA SER A 3 23.60 -5.29 19.52
C SER A 3 23.96 -4.61 20.86
N PRO A 4 25.05 -3.84 20.95
CA PRO A 4 25.39 -3.11 22.17
C PRO A 4 24.30 -2.09 22.46
N GLN A 5 23.78 -2.07 23.69
CA GLN A 5 22.95 -0.95 24.17
C GLN A 5 23.84 0.30 24.27
N PRO A 6 23.34 1.48 23.87
CA PRO A 6 24.11 2.72 23.99
C PRO A 6 24.40 3.02 25.46
N SER A 7 25.63 3.49 25.75
CA SER A 7 26.04 3.89 27.10
C SER A 7 25.23 5.09 27.60
N ASP A 8 25.12 5.26 28.92
CA ASP A 8 24.31 6.32 29.57
C ASP A 8 24.67 7.73 29.06
N SER A 9 25.97 7.99 28.82
CA SER A 9 26.43 9.28 28.26
C SER A 9 26.04 9.47 26.79
N SER A 10 25.82 8.38 26.05
CA SER A 10 25.31 8.43 24.68
C SER A 10 23.82 8.74 24.66
N GLN A 11 23.06 8.30 25.67
CA GLN A 11 21.64 8.62 25.81
C GLN A 11 21.44 10.09 26.18
N GLU A 12 22.24 10.63 27.11
CA GLU A 12 22.24 12.06 27.44
C GLU A 12 22.61 12.94 26.25
N ALA A 13 23.63 12.56 25.46
CA ALA A 13 24.00 13.29 24.24
C ALA A 13 22.91 13.24 23.16
N ILE A 14 22.22 12.09 23.00
CA ILE A 14 21.04 11.97 22.12
C ILE A 14 19.92 12.88 22.60
N GLN A 15 19.69 12.96 23.91
CA GLN A 15 18.67 13.83 24.51
C GLN A 15 19.02 15.31 24.33
N GLU A 16 20.28 15.71 24.52
CA GLU A 16 20.74 17.09 24.30
C GLU A 16 20.66 17.51 22.84
N ILE A 17 20.99 16.63 21.89
CA ILE A 17 20.86 16.94 20.46
C ILE A 17 19.40 16.91 20.02
N SER A 18 18.56 16.04 20.61
CA SER A 18 17.12 16.09 20.43
C SER A 18 16.55 17.43 20.92
N ASN A 19 16.95 17.87 22.11
CA ASN A 19 16.52 19.14 22.72
C ASN A 19 17.05 20.35 21.92
N ALA A 20 18.30 20.32 21.45
CA ALA A 20 18.87 21.39 20.61
C ALA A 20 18.24 21.43 19.21
N SER A 21 17.82 20.27 18.68
CA SER A 21 17.01 20.18 17.45
C SER A 21 15.57 20.65 17.68
N GLU A 22 15.01 20.45 18.87
CA GLU A 22 13.71 20.97 19.29
C GLU A 22 13.74 22.50 19.48
N ASP A 23 14.83 23.07 20.03
CA ASP A 23 15.03 24.51 20.16
C ASP A 23 15.19 25.21 18.79
N GLN A 24 15.85 24.56 17.82
CA GLN A 24 15.88 25.03 16.43
C GLN A 24 14.54 24.81 15.69
N ASN A 25 13.80 23.74 16.01
CA ASN A 25 12.42 23.56 15.54
C ASN A 25 11.47 24.62 16.11
N ASN A 26 11.75 25.18 17.28
CA ASN A 26 10.93 26.23 17.89
C ASN A 26 11.10 27.58 17.15
N THR A 27 12.25 27.80 16.51
CA THR A 27 12.50 28.97 15.64
C THR A 27 11.90 28.80 14.23
N THR A 28 11.55 27.57 13.85
CA THR A 28 10.88 27.25 12.57
C THR A 28 9.58 26.48 12.79
N GLN A 29 8.80 26.85 13.82
CA GLN A 29 7.39 26.45 13.83
C GLN A 29 6.74 27.11 12.62
N VAL A 30 6.47 26.32 11.58
CA VAL A 30 5.52 26.70 10.54
C VAL A 30 4.26 27.09 11.27
N ASP A 31 3.94 28.38 11.28
CA ASP A 31 2.76 28.90 11.94
C ASP A 31 1.53 28.20 11.33
N MET A 32 1.05 27.18 12.05
CA MET A 32 -0.08 26.36 11.59
C MET A 32 -1.35 27.20 11.48
N SER A 33 -1.41 28.38 12.13
CA SER A 33 -2.50 29.33 11.97
C SER A 33 -2.45 30.07 10.63
N LYS A 34 -1.29 30.15 9.96
CA LYS A 34 -1.16 30.64 8.58
C LYS A 34 -1.54 29.58 7.53
N LEU A 35 -1.27 28.30 7.82
CA LEU A 35 -1.70 27.19 6.96
C LEU A 35 -3.17 26.81 7.14
N TYR A 36 -3.72 26.99 8.35
CA TYR A 36 -5.12 26.76 8.70
C TYR A 36 -5.76 27.95 9.45
N PRO A 37 -5.88 29.12 8.83
CA PRO A 37 -6.63 30.24 9.39
C PRO A 37 -8.03 29.79 9.78
N HIS A 38 -8.46 30.10 11.00
CA HIS A 38 -9.82 29.85 11.50
C HIS A 38 -10.84 30.83 10.89
N GLU A 39 -10.77 31.01 9.57
CA GLU A 39 -11.71 31.84 8.84
C GLU A 39 -12.94 31.02 8.47
N LYS A 40 -14.11 31.60 8.75
CA LYS A 40 -15.39 30.99 8.40
C LYS A 40 -15.70 31.34 6.93
N PRO A 41 -16.27 30.40 6.15
CA PRO A 41 -16.76 30.74 4.81
C PRO A 41 -17.80 31.85 4.90
N ASP A 42 -17.77 32.77 3.94
CA ASP A 42 -18.87 33.71 3.78
C ASP A 42 -20.11 32.95 3.29
N TYR A 43 -21.04 32.70 4.21
CA TYR A 43 -22.27 31.97 3.93
C TYR A 43 -23.23 32.70 2.97
N LYS A 44 -22.97 33.98 2.65
CA LYS A 44 -23.78 34.78 1.73
C LYS A 44 -23.18 34.88 0.31
N ASP A 45 -22.02 34.28 0.08
CA ASP A 45 -21.41 34.27 -1.25
C ASP A 45 -22.36 33.62 -2.28
N PRO A 46 -22.65 34.28 -3.41
CA PRO A 46 -23.48 33.73 -4.48
C PRO A 46 -23.08 32.32 -4.94
N LYS A 47 -21.79 31.96 -4.84
CA LYS A 47 -21.30 30.61 -5.21
C LYS A 47 -21.82 29.49 -4.30
N TYR A 48 -22.36 29.84 -3.13
CA TYR A 48 -22.94 28.91 -2.16
C TYR A 48 -24.48 28.89 -2.18
N ALA A 49 -25.12 29.59 -3.13
CA ALA A 49 -26.57 29.63 -3.25
C ALA A 49 -27.16 28.21 -3.40
N GLY A 50 -28.16 27.88 -2.59
CA GLY A 50 -28.83 26.57 -2.59
C GLY A 50 -28.06 25.43 -1.88
N MET A 51 -26.83 25.66 -1.41
CA MET A 51 -26.06 24.65 -0.69
C MET A 51 -26.38 24.63 0.82
N SER A 52 -26.39 23.44 1.42
CA SER A 52 -26.51 23.32 2.88
C SER A 52 -25.26 23.87 3.58
N ARG A 53 -25.39 24.33 4.84
CA ARG A 53 -24.24 24.81 5.65
C ARG A 53 -23.10 23.78 5.75
N ARG A 54 -23.40 22.48 5.71
CA ARG A 54 -22.40 21.41 5.69
C ARG A 54 -21.68 21.31 4.34
N ALA A 55 -22.40 21.46 3.24
CA ALA A 55 -21.83 21.47 1.89
C ALA A 55 -20.92 22.69 1.67
N ILE A 56 -21.35 23.88 2.13
CA ILE A 56 -20.55 25.11 2.07
C ILE A 56 -19.21 24.95 2.81
N LYS A 57 -19.25 24.42 4.04
CA LYS A 57 -18.03 24.14 4.82
C LYS A 57 -17.10 23.15 4.11
N ARG A 58 -17.65 22.12 3.46
CA ARG A 58 -16.86 21.12 2.72
C ARG A 58 -16.21 21.75 1.48
N HIS A 59 -16.97 22.51 0.69
CA HIS A 59 -16.48 23.19 -0.51
C HIS A 59 -15.38 24.19 -0.17
N TYR A 60 -15.61 25.04 0.83
CA TYR A 60 -14.62 26.01 1.30
C TYR A 60 -13.33 25.34 1.79
N LYS A 61 -13.45 24.23 2.54
CA LYS A 61 -12.28 23.45 2.97
C LYS A 61 -11.51 22.87 1.78
N GLN A 62 -12.22 22.38 0.76
CA GLN A 62 -11.62 21.82 -0.45
C GLN A 62 -10.89 22.90 -1.27
N GLU A 63 -11.55 24.03 -1.57
CA GLU A 63 -10.92 25.15 -2.28
C GLU A 63 -9.63 25.62 -1.60
N ARG A 64 -9.65 25.73 -0.27
CA ARG A 64 -8.46 26.12 0.50
C ARG A 64 -7.38 25.05 0.49
N TRP A 65 -7.76 23.78 0.61
CA TRP A 65 -6.83 22.67 0.52
C TRP A 65 -6.11 22.69 -0.83
N ASP A 66 -6.86 22.93 -1.90
CA ASP A 66 -6.31 23.00 -3.26
C ASP A 66 -5.44 24.25 -3.44
N ALA A 67 -5.86 25.41 -2.93
CA ALA A 67 -5.08 26.65 -2.98
C ALA A 67 -3.76 26.58 -2.20
N THR A 68 -3.74 25.89 -1.05
CA THR A 68 -2.52 25.73 -0.21
C THR A 68 -1.66 24.53 -0.62
N ARG A 69 -1.99 23.84 -1.72
CA ARG A 69 -1.29 22.61 -2.13
C ARG A 69 0.22 22.82 -2.30
N ASP A 70 0.62 23.89 -2.98
CA ASP A 70 2.04 24.15 -3.25
C ASP A 70 2.80 24.56 -1.98
N GLU A 71 2.21 25.40 -1.12
CA GLU A 71 2.79 25.77 0.18
C GLU A 71 2.95 24.56 1.11
N ARG A 72 1.93 23.69 1.17
CA ARG A 72 2.00 22.44 1.96
C ARG A 72 3.08 21.50 1.42
N ARG A 73 3.22 21.40 0.10
CA ARG A 73 4.28 20.62 -0.54
C ARG A 73 5.66 21.17 -0.18
N ASP A 74 5.85 22.48 -0.22
CA ASP A 74 7.15 23.10 0.03
C ASP A 74 7.52 23.07 1.52
N ALA A 75 6.55 23.27 2.42
CA ALA A 75 6.73 23.07 3.86
C ALA A 75 7.09 21.61 4.18
N ALA A 76 6.42 20.63 3.55
CA ALA A 76 6.74 19.21 3.71
C ALA A 76 8.16 18.89 3.21
N LYS A 77 8.59 19.47 2.07
CA LYS A 77 9.95 19.34 1.54
C LYS A 77 10.99 19.93 2.52
N ALA A 78 10.75 21.13 3.05
CA ALA A 78 11.64 21.79 4.00
C ALA A 78 11.79 20.96 5.29
N LYS A 79 10.67 20.49 5.87
CA LYS A 79 10.66 19.63 7.06
C LYS A 79 11.40 18.30 6.80
N LYS A 80 11.22 17.69 5.62
CA LYS A 80 11.95 16.48 5.21
C LYS A 80 13.45 16.72 5.09
N LYS A 81 13.86 17.88 4.56
CA LYS A 81 15.27 18.28 4.45
C LYS A 81 15.91 18.48 5.82
N GLN A 82 15.27 19.22 6.72
CA GLN A 82 15.74 19.43 8.10
C GLN A 82 15.89 18.09 8.84
N LYS A 83 14.88 17.21 8.76
CA LYS A 83 14.95 15.88 9.39
C LYS A 83 16.10 15.03 8.82
N LYS A 84 16.39 15.16 7.51
CA LYS A 84 17.52 14.46 6.86
C LYS A 84 18.87 15.00 7.34
N GLU A 85 19.01 16.31 7.47
CA GLU A 85 20.24 16.97 7.95
C GLU A 85 20.52 16.67 9.42
N ALA A 86 19.51 16.75 10.28
CA ALA A 86 19.62 16.37 11.69
C ALA A 86 20.05 14.90 11.83
N ARG A 87 19.42 14.00 11.06
CA ARG A 87 19.80 12.59 11.04
C ARG A 87 21.23 12.36 10.52
N LYS A 88 21.69 13.16 9.55
CA LYS A 88 23.07 13.11 9.05
C LYS A 88 24.07 13.49 10.14
N ARG A 89 23.79 14.56 10.90
CA ARG A 89 24.64 14.98 12.04
C ARG A 89 24.74 13.87 13.09
N MET A 90 23.62 13.27 13.47
CA MET A 90 23.64 12.15 14.42
C MET A 90 24.46 10.94 13.92
N TYR A 91 24.57 10.71 12.59
CA TYR A 91 25.48 9.71 12.04
C TYR A 91 26.95 10.13 12.13
N GLU A 92 27.27 11.38 11.79
CA GLU A 92 28.62 11.94 11.84
C GLU A 92 29.18 11.96 13.27
N GLU A 93 28.32 12.21 14.24
CA GLU A 93 28.61 12.19 15.67
C GLU A 93 28.59 10.78 16.28
N GLY A 94 28.25 9.74 15.49
CA GLY A 94 28.26 8.34 15.91
C GLY A 94 27.15 7.94 16.89
N LEU A 95 26.14 8.79 17.08
CA LEU A 95 25.05 8.59 18.04
C LEU A 95 24.00 7.59 17.56
N ILE A 96 23.86 7.46 16.24
CA ILE A 96 23.03 6.45 15.59
C ILE A 96 23.85 5.78 14.49
N THR A 97 23.60 4.51 14.23
CA THR A 97 24.17 3.82 13.06
C THR A 97 23.17 3.83 11.92
N PRO A 98 23.62 3.89 10.65
CA PRO A 98 22.73 3.75 9.51
C PRO A 98 21.91 2.47 9.67
N PRO A 99 20.58 2.52 9.49
CA PRO A 99 19.79 1.31 9.52
C PRO A 99 20.39 0.33 8.52
N GLN A 100 20.72 -0.86 9.00
CA GLN A 100 20.89 -2.03 8.17
C GLN A 100 19.49 -2.45 7.70
N GLY A 101 18.80 -1.56 6.98
CA GLY A 101 17.55 -1.90 6.32
C GLY A 101 17.82 -3.05 5.35
N PRO A 102 16.79 -3.83 4.99
CA PRO A 102 16.95 -4.88 3.99
C PRO A 102 17.64 -4.27 2.77
N LYS A 103 18.82 -4.80 2.42
CA LYS A 103 19.57 -4.32 1.26
C LYS A 103 18.65 -4.48 0.06
N ARG A 104 18.39 -3.39 -0.66
CA ARG A 104 17.67 -3.47 -1.93
C ARG A 104 18.41 -4.46 -2.81
N ILE A 105 17.69 -5.47 -3.30
CA ILE A 105 18.21 -6.46 -4.22
C ILE A 105 18.63 -5.69 -5.48
N ARG A 106 19.86 -5.92 -5.92
CA ARG A 106 20.35 -5.29 -7.15
C ARG A 106 19.67 -5.96 -8.33
N LEU A 107 19.47 -5.22 -9.42
CA LEU A 107 18.83 -5.78 -10.62
C LEU A 107 19.57 -7.02 -11.16
N GLU A 108 20.91 -7.03 -11.04
CA GLU A 108 21.78 -8.15 -11.41
C GLU A 108 21.56 -9.42 -10.57
N ASP A 109 21.03 -9.29 -9.35
CA ASP A 109 20.75 -10.39 -8.43
C ASP A 109 19.32 -10.94 -8.57
N GLN A 110 18.48 -10.33 -9.43
CA GLN A 110 17.10 -10.74 -9.64
C GLN A 110 17.00 -11.91 -10.62
N VAL A 111 16.20 -12.91 -10.26
CA VAL A 111 15.88 -14.05 -11.13
C VAL A 111 14.38 -14.06 -11.40
N TRP A 112 13.96 -13.72 -12.62
CA TRP A 112 12.54 -13.65 -12.96
C TRP A 112 11.87 -15.02 -12.86
N SER A 113 10.77 -15.09 -12.12
CA SER A 113 9.94 -16.29 -12.05
C SER A 113 9.17 -16.48 -13.36
N LYS A 114 8.87 -17.75 -13.69
CA LYS A 114 7.97 -18.10 -14.80
C LYS A 114 6.50 -17.94 -14.43
N LEU A 115 6.19 -17.85 -13.13
CA LEU A 115 4.86 -17.64 -12.63
C LEU A 115 4.32 -16.30 -13.16
N ASN A 116 3.15 -16.31 -13.76
CA ASN A 116 2.49 -15.09 -14.22
C ASN A 116 1.36 -14.71 -13.27
N VAL A 117 1.23 -13.42 -12.98
CA VAL A 117 0.13 -12.91 -12.17
C VAL A 117 -0.73 -11.98 -13.01
N VAL A 118 -2.04 -12.19 -12.95
CA VAL A 118 -3.03 -11.34 -13.57
C VAL A 118 -3.76 -10.54 -12.48
N ILE A 119 -4.00 -9.26 -12.74
CA ILE A 119 -4.97 -8.45 -11.98
C ILE A 119 -6.18 -8.21 -12.88
N ASP A 120 -7.30 -8.83 -12.54
CA ASP A 120 -8.56 -8.76 -13.28
C ASP A 120 -9.30 -7.46 -12.95
N CYS A 121 -9.26 -6.47 -13.84
CA CYS A 121 -9.88 -5.15 -13.63
C CYS A 121 -11.30 -5.02 -14.19
N ASP A 122 -11.99 -6.13 -14.47
CA ASP A 122 -13.38 -6.15 -14.97
C ASP A 122 -14.44 -5.82 -13.90
N PHE A 123 -14.07 -5.05 -12.87
CA PHE A 123 -14.93 -4.68 -11.74
C PHE A 123 -15.11 -3.17 -11.59
N ASN A 124 -14.71 -2.38 -12.59
CA ASN A 124 -14.79 -0.92 -12.58
C ASN A 124 -16.16 -0.39 -12.16
N SER A 125 -17.24 -0.95 -12.70
CA SER A 125 -18.63 -0.53 -12.41
C SER A 125 -19.09 -0.82 -10.98
N LEU A 126 -18.34 -1.63 -10.22
CA LEU A 126 -18.66 -2.00 -8.83
C LEU A 126 -17.94 -1.14 -7.79
N MET A 127 -17.04 -0.26 -8.23
CA MET A 127 -16.21 0.59 -7.37
C MET A 127 -16.61 2.05 -7.50
N VAL A 128 -16.68 2.76 -6.37
CA VAL A 128 -16.80 4.22 -6.39
C VAL A 128 -15.44 4.88 -6.68
N GLU A 129 -15.42 6.16 -7.06
CA GLU A 129 -14.19 6.89 -7.41
C GLU A 129 -13.07 6.73 -6.37
N LYS A 130 -13.39 6.77 -5.06
CA LYS A 130 -12.40 6.54 -4.00
C LYS A 130 -11.81 5.12 -4.02
N GLU A 131 -12.64 4.12 -4.32
CA GLU A 131 -12.23 2.72 -4.44
C GLU A 131 -11.36 2.52 -5.70
N ILE A 132 -11.71 3.15 -6.84
CA ILE A 132 -10.87 3.17 -8.05
C ILE A 132 -9.50 3.79 -7.78
N ASN A 133 -9.44 4.94 -7.08
CA ASN A 133 -8.18 5.56 -6.67
C ASN A 133 -7.34 4.65 -5.78
N SER A 134 -7.98 3.90 -4.87
CA SER A 134 -7.30 2.90 -4.05
C SER A 134 -6.79 1.73 -4.90
N MET A 135 -7.58 1.26 -5.86
CA MET A 135 -7.19 0.19 -6.78
C MET A 135 -5.93 0.57 -7.59
N GLN A 136 -5.92 1.78 -8.17
CA GLN A 136 -4.72 2.31 -8.84
C GLN A 136 -3.50 2.34 -7.91
N THR A 137 -3.68 2.82 -6.66
CA THR A 137 -2.60 2.83 -5.66
C THR A 137 -2.09 1.42 -5.35
N GLN A 138 -2.99 0.44 -5.24
CA GLN A 138 -2.63 -0.95 -4.97
C GLN A 138 -1.83 -1.58 -6.13
N ILE A 139 -2.21 -1.35 -7.39
CA ILE A 139 -1.42 -1.80 -8.55
C ILE A 139 -0.04 -1.15 -8.57
N CYS A 140 0.07 0.15 -8.25
CA CYS A 140 1.38 0.81 -8.10
C CYS A 140 2.25 0.15 -7.01
N ARG A 141 1.64 -0.29 -5.91
CA ARG A 141 2.35 -1.05 -4.86
C ARG A 141 2.79 -2.42 -5.36
N CYS A 142 1.96 -3.16 -6.09
CA CYS A 142 2.35 -4.42 -6.73
C CYS A 142 3.61 -4.23 -7.58
N TYR A 143 3.59 -3.25 -8.50
CA TYR A 143 4.75 -2.95 -9.35
C TYR A 143 5.99 -2.57 -8.54
N SER A 144 5.82 -1.74 -7.51
CA SER A 144 6.94 -1.30 -6.65
C SER A 144 7.57 -2.47 -5.90
N SER A 145 6.75 -3.36 -5.35
CA SER A 145 7.20 -4.58 -4.67
C SER A 145 7.90 -5.52 -5.64
N ASN A 146 7.35 -5.71 -6.85
CA ASN A 146 7.94 -6.55 -7.90
C ASN A 146 9.35 -6.09 -8.29
N ARG A 147 9.53 -4.78 -8.47
CA ARG A 147 10.85 -4.18 -8.78
C ARG A 147 11.92 -4.44 -7.73
N SER A 148 11.53 -4.67 -6.48
CA SER A 148 12.44 -4.95 -5.38
C SER A 148 12.52 -6.44 -5.00
N ALA A 149 11.74 -7.30 -5.66
CA ALA A 149 11.67 -8.71 -5.34
C ALA A 149 12.92 -9.46 -5.78
N LYS A 150 13.24 -10.55 -5.06
CA LYS A 150 14.32 -11.48 -5.45
C LYS A 150 13.93 -12.28 -6.69
N TYR A 151 12.67 -12.71 -6.71
CA TYR A 151 12.07 -13.42 -7.82
C TYR A 151 10.89 -12.60 -8.37
N PRO A 152 11.13 -11.56 -9.17
CA PRO A 152 10.06 -10.79 -9.79
C PRO A 152 9.17 -11.70 -10.64
N CYS A 153 7.86 -11.47 -10.62
CA CYS A 153 6.90 -12.15 -11.48
C CYS A 153 6.24 -11.16 -12.44
N PRO A 154 6.11 -11.50 -13.74
CA PRO A 154 5.36 -10.66 -14.69
C PRO A 154 3.92 -10.42 -14.20
N ILE A 155 3.46 -9.17 -14.34
CA ILE A 155 2.09 -8.77 -14.00
C ILE A 155 1.35 -8.41 -15.29
N THR A 156 0.13 -8.90 -15.48
CA THR A 156 -0.76 -8.43 -16.55
C THR A 156 -2.02 -7.85 -15.94
N ILE A 157 -2.32 -6.60 -16.27
CA ILE A 157 -3.55 -5.91 -15.89
C ILE A 157 -4.54 -6.11 -17.04
N THR A 158 -5.51 -6.99 -16.87
CA THR A 158 -6.50 -7.35 -17.90
C THR A 158 -7.80 -6.60 -17.71
N SER A 159 -8.60 -6.49 -18.77
CA SER A 159 -9.83 -5.68 -18.77
C SER A 159 -9.56 -4.25 -18.31
N PHE A 160 -8.36 -3.73 -18.62
CA PHE A 160 -7.92 -2.40 -18.24
C PHE A 160 -8.62 -1.37 -19.12
N GLY A 161 -9.29 -0.40 -18.48
CA GLY A 161 -10.04 0.64 -19.19
C GLY A 161 -10.90 1.45 -18.22
N GLY A 162 -11.80 2.25 -18.78
CA GLY A 162 -12.82 2.99 -18.02
C GLY A 162 -12.23 4.01 -17.03
N ASP A 163 -12.85 4.12 -15.86
CA ASP A 163 -12.43 5.08 -14.83
C ASP A 163 -11.05 4.78 -14.26
N LEU A 164 -10.67 3.49 -14.19
CA LEU A 164 -9.33 3.10 -13.72
C LEU A 164 -8.24 3.60 -14.68
N GLU A 165 -8.42 3.46 -15.99
CA GLU A 165 -7.49 3.98 -16.99
C GLU A 165 -7.33 5.50 -16.88
N GLN A 166 -8.44 6.24 -16.74
CA GLN A 166 -8.40 7.69 -16.56
C GLN A 166 -7.62 8.11 -15.30
N VAL A 167 -7.79 7.39 -14.19
CA VAL A 167 -7.03 7.63 -12.95
C VAL A 167 -5.54 7.35 -13.16
N PHE A 168 -5.20 6.27 -13.89
CA PHE A 168 -3.82 5.95 -14.23
C PHE A 168 -3.17 7.01 -15.13
N ASP A 169 -3.85 7.46 -16.18
CA ASP A 169 -3.30 8.47 -17.09
C ASP A 169 -3.06 9.80 -16.37
N LYS A 170 -3.94 10.13 -15.40
CA LYS A 170 -3.80 11.34 -14.57
C LYS A 170 -2.69 11.23 -13.52
N LYS A 171 -2.64 10.12 -12.77
CA LYS A 171 -1.77 10.00 -11.57
C LYS A 171 -0.47 9.26 -11.83
N THR A 172 -0.42 8.42 -12.85
CA THR A 172 0.72 7.54 -13.13
C THR A 172 0.92 7.40 -14.65
N PRO A 173 1.14 8.53 -15.37
CA PRO A 173 1.43 8.49 -16.80
C PRO A 173 2.73 7.72 -17.09
N SER A 174 3.61 7.57 -16.10
CA SER A 174 4.83 6.77 -16.18
C SER A 174 4.59 5.27 -16.31
N ARG A 175 3.35 4.77 -16.23
CA ARG A 175 3.01 3.35 -16.41
C ARG A 175 3.51 2.77 -17.73
N THR A 176 3.59 3.60 -18.77
CA THR A 176 4.08 3.23 -20.10
C THR A 176 5.56 2.82 -20.11
N ASN A 177 6.32 3.23 -19.10
CA ASN A 177 7.74 2.90 -18.94
C ASN A 177 7.97 1.68 -18.02
N TRP A 178 6.92 1.09 -17.46
CA TRP A 178 7.06 0.00 -16.51
C TRP A 178 7.55 -1.28 -17.19
N LYS A 179 8.39 -2.03 -16.48
CA LYS A 179 8.98 -3.28 -16.98
C LYS A 179 8.36 -4.49 -16.28
N GLY A 180 8.08 -5.53 -17.06
CA GLY A 180 7.38 -6.73 -16.59
C GLY A 180 5.97 -6.48 -16.09
N VAL A 181 5.33 -5.43 -16.60
CA VAL A 181 3.91 -5.18 -16.42
C VAL A 181 3.32 -4.93 -17.80
N ASP A 182 2.26 -5.66 -18.14
CA ASP A 182 1.45 -5.45 -19.34
C ASP A 182 0.08 -4.89 -18.95
N PHE A 183 -0.44 -3.93 -19.72
CA PHE A 183 -1.79 -3.38 -19.55
C PHE A 183 -2.55 -3.66 -20.83
N THR A 184 -3.67 -4.38 -20.74
CA THR A 184 -4.47 -4.77 -21.91
C THR A 184 -5.96 -4.59 -21.63
N THR A 185 -6.70 -4.21 -22.68
CA THR A 185 -8.17 -4.19 -22.65
C THR A 185 -8.77 -5.59 -22.76
N GLU A 186 -7.99 -6.57 -23.21
CA GLU A 186 -8.36 -7.99 -23.29
C GLU A 186 -8.63 -8.57 -21.91
N THR A 187 -9.58 -9.50 -21.84
CA THR A 187 -9.81 -10.34 -20.66
C THR A 187 -8.66 -11.35 -20.49
N TYR A 188 -8.51 -11.89 -19.29
CA TYR A 188 -7.53 -12.97 -19.06
C TYR A 188 -7.83 -14.26 -19.83
N LEU A 189 -9.09 -14.49 -20.20
CA LEU A 189 -9.50 -15.63 -21.04
C LEU A 189 -9.06 -15.48 -22.50
N GLU A 190 -8.96 -14.26 -22.99
CA GLU A 190 -8.46 -13.97 -24.35
C GLU A 190 -6.93 -13.99 -24.39
N LYS A 191 -6.28 -13.58 -23.29
CA LYS A 191 -4.81 -13.42 -23.22
C LYS A 191 -4.05 -14.70 -22.90
N PHE A 192 -4.64 -15.62 -22.13
CA PHE A 192 -3.95 -16.78 -21.58
C PHE A 192 -4.70 -18.08 -21.84
N ASP A 193 -3.94 -19.18 -21.92
CA ASP A 193 -4.50 -20.53 -22.02
C ASP A 193 -5.31 -20.86 -20.76
N LYS A 194 -6.58 -21.21 -20.94
CA LYS A 194 -7.52 -21.46 -19.84
C LYS A 194 -7.03 -22.53 -18.87
N GLU A 195 -6.33 -23.55 -19.36
CA GLU A 195 -5.81 -24.68 -18.58
C GLU A 195 -4.70 -24.28 -17.60
N LYS A 196 -4.08 -23.11 -17.82
CA LYS A 196 -3.05 -22.56 -16.93
C LYS A 196 -3.62 -21.62 -15.87
N LEU A 197 -4.87 -21.19 -16.01
CA LEU A 197 -5.48 -20.20 -15.11
C LEU A 197 -5.85 -20.82 -13.76
N VAL A 198 -5.58 -20.08 -12.69
CA VAL A 198 -6.09 -20.33 -11.33
C VAL A 198 -6.56 -19.01 -10.75
N TYR A 199 -7.84 -18.90 -10.41
CA TYR A 199 -8.37 -17.68 -9.80
C TYR A 199 -8.24 -17.72 -8.27
N LEU A 200 -7.51 -16.77 -7.71
CA LEU A 200 -7.35 -16.65 -6.27
C LEU A 200 -8.58 -15.98 -5.65
N SER A 201 -9.25 -16.70 -4.74
CA SER A 201 -10.46 -16.25 -4.07
C SER A 201 -10.48 -16.74 -2.63
N ALA A 202 -10.79 -15.85 -1.70
CA ALA A 202 -10.93 -16.21 -0.28
C ALA A 202 -12.13 -17.12 0.00
N ASP A 203 -13.08 -17.19 -0.93
CA ASP A 203 -14.30 -18.01 -0.84
C ASP A 203 -14.15 -19.38 -1.55
N SER A 204 -12.94 -19.74 -1.98
CA SER A 204 -12.69 -21.04 -2.62
C SER A 204 -12.57 -22.16 -1.57
N ASP A 205 -13.19 -23.31 -1.83
CA ASP A 205 -13.01 -24.51 -1.00
C ASP A 205 -11.62 -25.14 -1.15
N ASN A 206 -10.89 -24.84 -2.23
CA ASN A 206 -9.55 -25.36 -2.46
C ASN A 206 -8.52 -24.45 -1.78
N VAL A 207 -7.57 -25.03 -1.06
CA VAL A 207 -6.49 -24.29 -0.40
C VAL A 207 -5.20 -24.45 -1.19
N ALA A 208 -4.54 -23.34 -1.54
CA ALA A 208 -3.27 -23.34 -2.23
C ALA A 208 -2.14 -23.82 -1.29
N THR A 209 -1.56 -24.99 -1.56
CA THR A 209 -0.41 -25.51 -0.82
C THR A 209 0.91 -24.99 -1.38
N GLU A 210 0.97 -24.75 -2.69
CA GLU A 210 2.14 -24.24 -3.41
C GLU A 210 1.72 -23.36 -4.60
N LEU A 211 2.66 -22.56 -5.10
CA LEU A 211 2.52 -21.85 -6.37
C LEU A 211 3.32 -22.54 -7.47
N ASP A 212 2.61 -23.07 -8.48
CA ASP A 212 3.21 -23.67 -9.68
C ASP A 212 3.65 -22.57 -10.65
N GLU A 213 4.94 -22.54 -10.96
CA GLU A 213 5.53 -21.52 -11.83
C GLU A 213 5.10 -21.64 -13.30
N ASN A 214 4.38 -22.69 -13.69
CA ASN A 214 3.80 -22.84 -15.03
C ASN A 214 2.33 -22.39 -15.11
N LYS A 215 1.76 -21.92 -14.01
CA LYS A 215 0.38 -21.43 -13.93
C LYS A 215 0.32 -19.91 -14.00
N VAL A 216 -0.89 -19.43 -14.28
CA VAL A 216 -1.26 -18.01 -14.30
C VAL A 216 -2.26 -17.80 -13.17
N TYR A 217 -1.86 -17.03 -12.16
CA TYR A 217 -2.69 -16.76 -10.99
C TYR A 217 -3.43 -15.44 -11.16
N ILE A 218 -4.75 -15.47 -11.06
CA ILE A 218 -5.60 -14.28 -11.22
C ILE A 218 -5.98 -13.74 -9.84
N ILE A 219 -5.78 -12.44 -9.63
CA ILE A 219 -6.22 -11.69 -8.46
C ILE A 219 -7.34 -10.74 -8.91
N GLY A 220 -8.48 -10.75 -8.24
CA GLY A 220 -9.57 -9.81 -8.51
C GLY A 220 -9.14 -8.37 -8.22
N GLY A 221 -9.09 -7.52 -9.24
CA GLY A 221 -8.76 -6.10 -9.17
C GLY A 221 -9.92 -5.28 -8.62
N ILE A 222 -10.30 -5.52 -7.37
CA ILE A 222 -11.44 -4.88 -6.71
C ILE A 222 -11.09 -4.36 -5.32
N VAL A 223 -11.64 -3.17 -4.99
CA VAL A 223 -11.59 -2.59 -3.64
C VAL A 223 -13.01 -2.35 -3.17
N ASP A 224 -13.56 -3.29 -2.40
CA ASP A 224 -14.97 -3.28 -2.00
C ASP A 224 -15.19 -3.46 -0.49
N LYS A 225 -14.11 -3.67 0.27
CA LYS A 225 -14.12 -4.05 1.69
C LYS A 225 -14.91 -5.34 1.96
N ASN A 226 -14.88 -6.29 1.02
CA ASN A 226 -15.66 -7.52 1.03
C ASN A 226 -17.18 -7.27 1.11
N ARG A 227 -17.66 -6.30 0.32
CA ARG A 227 -19.08 -5.99 0.10
C ARG A 227 -19.70 -7.03 -0.82
N TYR A 228 -18.96 -7.51 -1.82
CA TYR A 228 -19.37 -8.50 -2.80
C TYR A 228 -18.75 -9.87 -2.49
N LYS A 229 -19.30 -10.55 -1.47
CA LYS A 229 -18.86 -11.89 -1.09
C LYS A 229 -19.04 -12.86 -2.27
N GLY A 230 -18.08 -13.74 -2.50
CA GLY A 230 -18.15 -14.75 -3.55
C GLY A 230 -17.96 -14.21 -4.97
N LEU A 231 -17.80 -12.91 -5.20
CA LEU A 231 -17.78 -12.33 -6.56
C LEU A 231 -16.75 -12.99 -7.48
N CYS A 232 -15.49 -13.08 -7.03
CA CYS A 232 -14.41 -13.69 -7.79
C CYS A 232 -14.62 -15.21 -7.94
N GLN A 233 -15.13 -15.85 -6.89
CA GLN A 233 -15.43 -17.29 -6.88
C GLN A 233 -16.49 -17.64 -7.92
N GLU A 234 -17.62 -16.93 -7.90
CA GLU A 234 -18.74 -17.14 -8.80
C GLU A 234 -18.35 -16.86 -10.26
N LYS A 235 -17.57 -15.80 -10.52
CA LYS A 235 -17.03 -15.49 -11.84
C LYS A 235 -16.18 -16.64 -12.37
N ALA A 236 -15.19 -17.08 -11.61
CA ALA A 236 -14.29 -18.16 -12.02
C ALA A 236 -15.02 -19.50 -12.22
N VAL A 237 -15.95 -19.85 -11.33
CA VAL A 237 -16.76 -21.08 -11.44
C VAL A 237 -17.63 -21.05 -12.69
N LYS A 238 -18.30 -19.93 -12.97
CA LYS A 238 -19.12 -19.75 -14.18
C LYS A 238 -18.28 -19.90 -15.46
N GLU A 239 -17.05 -19.43 -15.43
CA GLU A 239 -16.11 -19.55 -16.53
C GLU A 239 -15.41 -20.92 -16.59
N GLY A 240 -15.60 -21.78 -15.59
CA GLY A 240 -14.97 -23.10 -15.51
C GLY A 240 -13.46 -23.04 -15.30
N ILE A 241 -12.99 -22.05 -14.52
CA ILE A 241 -11.59 -21.88 -14.13
C ILE A 241 -11.40 -22.42 -12.71
N PRO A 242 -10.32 -23.18 -12.44
CA PRO A 242 -9.97 -23.61 -11.08
C PRO A 242 -9.80 -22.41 -10.13
N THR A 243 -10.28 -22.55 -8.91
CA THR A 243 -10.14 -21.53 -7.86
C THR A 243 -9.30 -22.06 -6.71
N ALA A 244 -8.61 -21.17 -5.98
CA ALA A 244 -7.95 -21.51 -4.73
C ALA A 244 -7.90 -20.31 -3.77
N GLN A 245 -7.99 -20.56 -2.47
CA GLN A 245 -7.70 -19.58 -1.43
C GLN A 245 -6.25 -19.71 -0.96
N LEU A 246 -5.65 -18.59 -0.51
CA LEU A 246 -4.38 -18.67 0.20
C LEU A 246 -4.58 -19.37 1.56
N PRO A 247 -3.60 -20.13 2.08
CA PRO A 247 -3.76 -20.92 3.30
C PRO A 247 -3.71 -20.08 4.59
N ILE A 248 -4.26 -18.87 4.57
CA ILE A 248 -4.22 -17.91 5.68
C ILE A 248 -4.83 -18.53 6.95
N GLY A 249 -5.94 -19.26 6.80
CA GLY A 249 -6.66 -19.85 7.94
C GLY A 249 -5.87 -20.91 8.71
N GLU A 250 -4.84 -21.51 8.11
CA GLU A 250 -4.01 -22.54 8.75
C GLU A 250 -2.92 -21.92 9.64
N TYR A 251 -2.42 -20.75 9.27
CA TYR A 251 -1.28 -20.10 9.93
C TYR A 251 -1.69 -18.88 10.79
N LEU A 252 -2.90 -18.37 10.58
CA LEU A 252 -3.30 -17.05 11.06
C LEU A 252 -4.77 -17.07 11.52
N GLN A 253 -4.98 -17.04 12.83
CA GLN A 253 -6.24 -16.59 13.41
C GLN A 253 -6.25 -15.06 13.36
N LEU A 254 -6.69 -14.51 12.24
CA LEU A 254 -6.92 -13.07 12.13
C LEU A 254 -8.16 -12.73 12.98
N ALA A 255 -8.04 -11.73 13.87
CA ALA A 255 -9.18 -11.12 14.55
C ALA A 255 -10.17 -10.48 13.55
N THR A 256 -9.70 -10.22 12.32
CA THR A 256 -10.45 -9.61 11.22
C THR A 256 -10.76 -10.61 10.10
N ARG A 257 -11.56 -10.18 9.12
CA ARG A 257 -11.93 -10.95 7.92
C ARG A 257 -10.69 -11.50 7.20
N LYS A 258 -10.78 -12.71 6.64
CA LYS A 258 -9.72 -13.40 5.86
C LYS A 258 -9.50 -12.82 4.44
N VAL A 259 -10.12 -11.69 4.11
CA VAL A 259 -10.00 -11.04 2.79
C VAL A 259 -8.88 -10.01 2.83
N LEU A 260 -7.92 -10.15 1.92
CA LEU A 260 -6.77 -9.28 1.78
C LEU A 260 -6.95 -8.31 0.60
N THR A 261 -6.19 -7.21 0.61
CA THR A 261 -6.12 -6.29 -0.53
C THR A 261 -5.26 -6.87 -1.65
N VAL A 262 -5.42 -6.37 -2.88
CA VAL A 262 -4.73 -6.86 -4.08
C VAL A 262 -3.22 -6.86 -3.91
N ASN A 263 -2.68 -5.75 -3.38
CA ASN A 263 -1.24 -5.63 -3.15
C ASN A 263 -0.73 -6.63 -2.10
N HIS A 264 -1.47 -6.89 -1.03
CA HIS A 264 -1.03 -7.86 -0.02
C HIS A 264 -1.02 -9.28 -0.59
N VAL A 265 -2.03 -9.67 -1.37
CA VAL A 265 -2.03 -10.98 -2.05
C VAL A 265 -0.79 -11.12 -2.93
N TYR A 266 -0.52 -10.11 -3.75
CA TYR A 266 0.64 -10.10 -4.64
C TYR A 266 1.99 -10.13 -3.88
N GLU A 267 2.13 -9.31 -2.84
CA GLU A 267 3.32 -9.27 -1.98
C GLU A 267 3.56 -10.62 -1.29
N ILE A 268 2.50 -11.29 -0.81
CA ILE A 268 2.59 -12.64 -0.23
C ILE A 268 3.10 -13.63 -1.27
N MET A 269 2.61 -13.57 -2.51
CA MET A 269 3.08 -14.46 -3.58
C MET A 269 4.58 -14.25 -3.88
N LEU A 270 5.04 -12.99 -3.96
CA LEU A 270 6.45 -12.67 -4.12
C LEU A 270 7.31 -13.24 -2.97
N LYS A 271 6.82 -13.12 -1.73
CA LYS A 271 7.51 -13.66 -0.56
C LYS A 271 7.51 -15.17 -0.52
N TRP A 272 6.40 -15.80 -0.90
CA TRP A 272 6.35 -17.25 -1.03
C TRP A 272 7.34 -17.76 -2.09
N LEU A 273 7.51 -17.06 -3.22
CA LEU A 273 8.54 -17.43 -4.21
C LEU A 273 9.96 -17.38 -3.64
N GLU A 274 10.22 -16.50 -2.66
CA GLU A 274 11.50 -16.34 -2.00
C GLU A 274 11.78 -17.41 -0.93
N CYS A 275 10.82 -17.65 -0.03
CA CYS A 275 11.02 -18.53 1.13
C CYS A 275 10.39 -19.92 0.98
N LYS A 276 9.47 -20.11 0.02
CA LYS A 276 8.64 -21.32 -0.17
C LYS A 276 7.92 -21.75 1.11
N ASP A 277 7.55 -20.78 1.95
CA ASP A 277 6.90 -20.96 3.25
C ASP A 277 5.78 -19.91 3.42
N TRP A 278 4.54 -20.37 3.48
CA TRP A 278 3.38 -19.49 3.61
C TRP A 278 3.37 -18.70 4.92
N ASN A 279 3.76 -19.31 6.04
CA ASN A 279 3.77 -18.65 7.34
C ASN A 279 4.75 -17.47 7.33
N GLN A 280 5.97 -17.69 6.83
CA GLN A 280 6.97 -16.62 6.69
C GLN A 280 6.47 -15.52 5.74
N ALA A 281 5.88 -15.90 4.59
CA ALA A 281 5.34 -14.93 3.65
C ALA A 281 4.23 -14.06 4.28
N PHE A 282 3.34 -14.65 5.07
CA PHE A 282 2.30 -13.91 5.77
C PHE A 282 2.87 -12.98 6.85
N LEU A 283 3.82 -13.45 7.66
CA LEU A 283 4.46 -12.66 8.73
C LEU A 283 5.23 -11.45 8.21
N GLU A 284 5.83 -11.55 7.02
CA GLU A 284 6.55 -10.44 6.41
C GLU A 284 5.62 -9.36 5.83
N VAL A 285 4.46 -9.75 5.29
CA VAL A 285 3.57 -8.84 4.55
C VAL A 285 2.47 -8.27 5.43
N ILE A 286 1.85 -9.10 6.26
CA ILE A 286 0.73 -8.69 7.09
C ILE A 286 1.30 -8.02 8.35
N PRO A 287 0.81 -6.82 8.76
CA PRO A 287 1.30 -6.17 9.97
C PRO A 287 1.03 -6.99 11.23
N GLN A 288 2.05 -7.12 12.09
CA GLN A 288 2.01 -7.91 13.34
C GLN A 288 0.81 -7.62 14.26
N ARG A 289 0.27 -6.38 14.25
CA ARG A 289 -0.93 -6.03 15.01
C ARG A 289 -2.16 -6.88 14.65
N LYS A 290 -2.19 -7.49 13.46
CA LYS A 290 -3.26 -8.39 13.01
C LYS A 290 -3.11 -9.84 13.49
N PHE A 291 -2.01 -10.17 14.19
CA PHE A 291 -1.67 -11.53 14.64
C PHE A 291 -1.95 -11.79 16.13
N LYS A 292 -2.48 -10.79 16.85
CA LYS A 292 -2.84 -10.96 18.26
C LYS A 292 -4.12 -11.80 18.32
N ASP A 293 -3.96 -13.12 18.50
CA ASP A 293 -4.91 -14.00 19.20
C ASP A 293 -4.34 -15.42 19.49
N PHE A 294 -3.20 -15.83 18.92
CA PHE A 294 -2.71 -17.21 19.11
C PHE A 294 -2.15 -17.51 20.52
N ASN A 295 -1.70 -16.49 21.28
CA ASN A 295 -1.05 -16.70 22.60
C ASN A 295 -1.97 -16.53 23.82
N ALA A 296 -3.29 -16.36 23.63
CA ALA A 296 -4.22 -16.12 24.74
C ALA A 296 -4.94 -17.39 25.26
N SER A 297 -4.68 -18.57 24.70
CA SER A 297 -5.35 -19.81 25.11
C SER A 297 -4.81 -20.46 26.39
N ASN A 298 -3.96 -19.77 27.16
CA ASN A 298 -3.52 -20.23 28.48
C ASN A 298 -3.49 -19.10 29.51
N GLN A 299 -4.64 -18.46 29.77
CA GLN A 299 -5.11 -18.03 31.11
C GLN A 299 -6.51 -17.36 31.04
N PRO A 300 -7.34 -17.46 32.11
CA PRO A 300 -8.74 -17.06 32.06
C PRO A 300 -8.97 -15.56 32.34
N ASN A 301 -9.89 -14.98 31.56
CA ASN A 301 -10.76 -13.82 31.83
C ASN A 301 -10.18 -12.52 32.41
N SER A 302 -10.34 -11.42 31.66
CA SER A 302 -11.24 -10.33 32.08
C SER A 302 -11.50 -9.28 30.99
N SER A 303 -12.80 -8.94 30.86
CA SER A 303 -13.40 -7.68 30.39
C SER A 303 -13.28 -7.26 28.91
N ALA A 304 -14.46 -7.27 28.30
CA ALA A 304 -14.82 -6.61 27.05
C ALA A 304 -14.87 -5.08 27.17
N ALA A 305 -14.43 -4.39 26.13
CA ALA A 305 -14.97 -3.11 25.68
C ALA A 305 -14.63 -2.95 24.20
N GLY A 306 -15.66 -2.93 23.35
CA GLY A 306 -15.52 -2.70 21.92
C GLY A 306 -15.36 -1.23 21.62
N GLU A 307 -14.42 -0.91 20.73
CA GLU A 307 -14.39 0.37 20.02
C GLU A 307 -14.12 0.11 18.53
N ASP A 308 -15.11 0.49 17.74
CA ASP A 308 -15.11 0.53 16.29
C ASP A 308 -14.20 1.69 15.85
N SER A 309 -13.04 1.35 15.29
CA SER A 309 -12.03 2.31 14.83
C SER A 309 -12.07 2.37 13.31
N SER A 310 -12.66 3.44 12.81
CA SER A 310 -12.62 3.88 11.42
C SER A 310 -11.17 4.07 10.95
N ASP A 311 -10.68 3.17 10.09
CA ASP A 311 -9.43 3.35 9.36
C ASP A 311 -9.61 4.46 8.30
N GLU A 312 -9.32 5.71 8.68
CA GLU A 312 -8.87 6.74 7.75
C GLU A 312 -7.40 6.45 7.41
N GLU A 313 -7.16 5.69 6.33
CA GLU A 313 -5.82 5.64 5.74
C GLU A 313 -5.45 7.03 5.23
N ALA A 314 -4.45 7.63 5.87
CA ALA A 314 -3.79 8.83 5.39
C ALA A 314 -3.25 8.58 3.98
N VAL A 315 -3.78 9.34 3.02
CA VAL A 315 -3.31 9.38 1.64
C VAL A 315 -1.89 9.95 1.66
N ASP A 316 -0.88 9.08 1.56
CA ASP A 316 0.49 9.50 1.27
C ASP A 316 0.56 9.85 -0.22
N GLU A 317 0.15 11.07 -0.56
CA GLU A 317 0.38 11.64 -1.88
C GLU A 317 1.85 12.07 -2.00
N GLY A 318 2.60 11.34 -2.84
CA GLY A 318 3.78 11.89 -3.49
C GLY A 318 5.11 11.23 -3.13
N SER A 319 5.29 9.96 -3.51
CA SER A 319 6.60 9.53 -4.01
C SER A 319 6.64 9.77 -5.51
N ASP A 320 7.14 10.94 -5.89
CA ASP A 320 7.71 11.19 -7.21
C ASP A 320 8.70 10.07 -7.51
N ILE A 321 8.32 9.15 -8.40
CA ILE A 321 9.18 8.08 -8.89
C ILE A 321 10.13 8.77 -9.87
N GLY A 322 11.17 9.40 -9.30
CA GLY A 322 12.23 10.03 -10.08
C GLY A 322 12.78 9.03 -11.09
N ALA A 323 12.63 9.36 -12.37
CA ALA A 323 13.43 8.77 -13.43
C ALA A 323 14.89 9.11 -13.13
N THR A 324 15.71 8.10 -12.88
CA THR A 324 17.17 8.26 -12.95
C THR A 324 17.55 8.50 -14.41
N PRO A 325 18.41 9.49 -14.71
CA PRO A 325 19.00 9.63 -16.03
C PRO A 325 19.81 8.36 -16.35
N GLN A 326 19.66 7.86 -17.58
CA GLN A 326 20.60 6.90 -18.14
C GLN A 326 21.88 7.67 -18.49
N ASP A 327 23.00 7.27 -17.90
CA ASP A 327 24.32 7.56 -18.47
C ASP A 327 24.60 6.52 -19.56
N ASN A 328 25.16 7.01 -20.68
CA ASN A 328 25.56 6.27 -21.88
C ASN A 328 26.53 5.11 -21.60
#